data_AF-A0A954YQW5-F1
#
_entry.id   AF-A0A954YQW5-F1
#
_cell.length_a   1.000
_cell.length_b   1.000
_cell.length_c   1.000
_cell.angle_alpha   90.00
_cell.angle_beta   90.00
_cell.angle_gamma   90.00
#
_symmetry.space_group_name_H-M   'P 1'
#
loop_
_entity.id
_entity.type
_entity.pdbx_description
1 polymer ?
#
loop_
_entity_poly.entity_id
_entity_poly.type
_entity_poly.pdbx_seq_one_letter_code
_entity_poly.pdbx_strand_id
1 'polypeptide(L)'
;MAKPTDEAANALKVENQYLAGVTANIEEAKSRYLRGSSWQTVEKDDSDALRAQMASKRMYDRTLLKQLPKNRIVSVNGYEKRFVFWKRQTGSAIASVMSRFDDLLEESGPSAPISLNELTDHLREIAPDPKVRAIVGVCATSGFTEEARSARHEYPNMDVVLVEPLPGGGWKVTADENVPKFVREMFDPEDIDQKLDRVKREVERCGTDLLTGGLASDRIAKDVGLPIEVVNRALDRIAKSDPELRVSKTKEGRLLYRGAAVVATEKTSMSFVDRIKDMFSREGDEVAKINMLSERRAALAQRRNRLYEEIASLEEKEAELLKQGRENKSAVVRRRLVAQISQLRKDIARQNTTANMLNQQINIISTDVHNLTLIQQGEAASLPNTQELTENAVRAEEMLETLKADSDLVSSLETGVGEALMGGEEADILAEFDEPAVTEQTTPSAASKQASKPAAADASFAMFDDEPEAPKSEERRPADPEAS
;
A
#
# COMPACT_ATOMS: atom_id res chain seq x y z
N MET A 1 -33.13 11.89 -22.84
CA MET A 1 -32.89 10.62 -22.16
C MET A 1 -31.63 10.81 -21.33
N ALA A 2 -31.74 10.75 -20.00
CA ALA A 2 -30.57 10.80 -19.14
C ALA A 2 -29.77 9.51 -19.36
N LYS A 3 -28.45 9.63 -19.57
CA LYS A 3 -27.59 8.45 -19.60
C LYS A 3 -27.33 8.03 -18.15
N PRO A 4 -27.28 6.72 -17.84
CA PRO A 4 -26.80 6.28 -16.53
C PRO A 4 -25.41 6.87 -16.31
N THR A 5 -25.16 7.37 -15.11
CA THR A 5 -23.80 7.71 -14.70
C THR A 5 -22.98 6.41 -14.64
N ASP A 6 -21.68 6.49 -14.95
CA ASP A 6 -20.77 5.33 -14.81
C ASP A 6 -20.79 4.80 -13.37
N GLU A 7 -21.11 5.68 -12.41
CA GLU A 7 -21.28 5.36 -11.00
C GLU A 7 -22.51 4.47 -10.72
N ALA A 8 -23.68 4.76 -11.29
CA ALA A 8 -24.86 3.91 -11.15
C ALA A 8 -24.58 2.48 -11.66
N ALA A 9 -23.93 2.37 -12.82
CA ALA A 9 -23.52 1.09 -13.37
C ALA A 9 -22.49 0.37 -12.47
N ASN A 10 -21.55 1.11 -11.88
CA ASN A 10 -20.59 0.56 -10.94
C ASN A 10 -21.26 0.08 -9.64
N ALA A 11 -22.18 0.85 -9.07
CA ALA A 11 -22.92 0.49 -7.87
C ALA A 11 -23.76 -0.79 -8.09
N LEU A 12 -24.44 -0.91 -9.24
CA LEU A 12 -25.14 -2.14 -9.61
C LEU A 12 -24.19 -3.33 -9.77
N LYS A 13 -23.00 -3.12 -10.36
CA LYS A 13 -21.97 -4.16 -10.49
C LYS A 13 -21.49 -4.63 -9.10
N VAL A 14 -21.21 -3.70 -8.20
CA VAL A 14 -20.82 -3.96 -6.80
C VAL A 14 -21.91 -4.77 -6.10
N GLU A 15 -23.19 -4.34 -6.18
CA GLU A 15 -24.31 -5.08 -5.60
C GLU A 15 -24.37 -6.53 -6.09
N ASN A 16 -24.26 -6.75 -7.41
CA ASN A 16 -24.29 -8.08 -8.00
C ASN A 16 -23.12 -8.95 -7.54
N GLN A 17 -21.91 -8.41 -7.50
CA GLN A 17 -20.71 -9.14 -7.09
C GLN A 17 -20.76 -9.52 -5.61
N TYR A 18 -21.17 -8.58 -4.74
CA TYR A 18 -21.32 -8.83 -3.31
C TYR A 18 -22.32 -9.95 -3.05
N LEU A 19 -23.55 -9.83 -3.57
CA LEU A 19 -24.59 -10.81 -3.31
C LEU A 19 -24.27 -12.18 -3.90
N ALA A 20 -23.62 -12.25 -5.08
CA ALA A 20 -23.19 -13.52 -5.64
C ALA A 20 -22.16 -14.23 -4.77
N GLY A 21 -21.11 -13.51 -4.34
CA GLY A 21 -20.05 -14.07 -3.49
C GLY A 21 -20.58 -14.49 -2.11
N VAL A 22 -21.28 -13.58 -1.43
CA VAL A 22 -21.80 -13.84 -0.08
C VAL A 22 -22.88 -14.91 -0.07
N THR A 23 -23.76 -14.99 -1.06
CA THR A 23 -24.77 -16.06 -1.10
C THR A 23 -24.10 -17.43 -1.21
N ALA A 24 -23.07 -17.58 -2.05
CA ALA A 24 -22.30 -18.82 -2.14
C ALA A 24 -21.64 -19.19 -0.81
N ASN A 25 -21.04 -18.21 -0.12
CA ASN A 25 -20.42 -18.43 1.18
C ASN A 25 -21.44 -18.80 2.28
N ILE A 26 -22.61 -18.15 2.29
CA ILE A 26 -23.69 -18.47 3.22
C ILE A 26 -24.17 -19.91 2.97
N GLU A 27 -24.38 -20.32 1.71
CA GLU A 27 -24.77 -21.69 1.37
C GLU A 27 -23.76 -22.73 1.89
N GLU A 28 -22.45 -22.49 1.74
CA GLU A 28 -21.43 -23.36 2.31
C GLU A 28 -21.50 -23.39 3.85
N ALA A 29 -21.71 -22.24 4.47
CA ALA A 29 -21.77 -22.07 5.92
C ALA A 29 -23.02 -22.65 6.57
N LYS A 30 -24.15 -22.80 5.85
CA LYS A 30 -25.43 -23.31 6.38
C LYS A 30 -25.29 -24.59 7.20
N SER A 31 -24.48 -25.53 6.73
CA SER A 31 -24.33 -26.85 7.37
C SER A 31 -23.34 -26.86 8.54
N ARG A 32 -22.40 -25.90 8.57
CA ARG A 32 -21.27 -25.91 9.51
C ARG A 32 -21.45 -24.96 10.67
N TYR A 33 -21.99 -23.77 10.42
CA TYR A 33 -21.93 -22.66 11.38
C TYR A 33 -23.30 -22.12 11.79
N LEU A 34 -24.30 -22.24 10.91
CA LEU A 34 -25.65 -21.76 11.18
C LEU A 34 -26.48 -22.84 11.89
N ARG A 35 -27.33 -22.45 12.84
CA ARG A 35 -28.25 -23.37 13.51
C ARG A 35 -29.52 -23.57 12.69
N GLY A 36 -29.84 -24.80 12.31
CA GLY A 36 -31.09 -25.16 11.65
C GLY A 36 -31.05 -26.54 11.03
N SER A 37 -32.23 -27.16 10.90
CA SER A 37 -32.45 -28.45 10.21
C SER A 37 -33.07 -28.30 8.82
N SER A 38 -33.75 -27.17 8.57
CA SER A 38 -34.27 -26.79 7.27
C SER A 38 -34.04 -25.30 7.04
N TRP A 39 -33.78 -24.92 5.80
CA TRP A 39 -33.38 -23.57 5.43
C TRP A 39 -34.38 -22.96 4.45
N GLN A 40 -34.65 -21.67 4.58
CA GLN A 40 -35.45 -20.90 3.64
C GLN A 40 -34.70 -19.64 3.25
N THR A 41 -34.45 -19.46 1.96
CA THR A 41 -33.92 -18.22 1.41
C THR A 41 -35.09 -17.30 1.05
N VAL A 42 -35.02 -16.04 1.47
CA VAL A 42 -35.99 -15.00 1.16
C VAL A 42 -35.24 -13.80 0.61
N GLU A 43 -35.63 -13.37 -0.58
CA GLU A 43 -35.07 -12.20 -1.26
C GLU A 43 -36.07 -11.04 -1.21
N LYS A 44 -35.57 -9.84 -0.95
CA LYS A 44 -36.31 -8.58 -1.00
C LYS A 44 -35.50 -7.54 -1.76
N ASP A 45 -36.16 -6.57 -2.36
CA ASP A 45 -35.51 -5.44 -3.02
C ASP A 45 -36.33 -4.16 -2.87
N ASP A 46 -35.67 -3.01 -3.04
CA ASP A 46 -36.27 -1.68 -2.93
C ASP A 46 -36.71 -1.13 -4.29
N SER A 47 -37.03 -2.00 -5.26
CA SER A 47 -37.40 -1.56 -6.61
C SER A 47 -38.61 -0.62 -6.60
N ASP A 48 -39.54 -0.80 -5.66
CA ASP A 48 -40.74 0.04 -5.56
C ASP A 48 -40.39 1.43 -5.02
N ALA A 49 -39.52 1.52 -4.00
CA ALA A 49 -39.03 2.79 -3.47
C ALA A 49 -38.23 3.56 -4.53
N LEU A 50 -37.34 2.86 -5.26
CA LEU A 50 -36.60 3.43 -6.37
C LEU A 50 -37.52 3.96 -7.47
N ARG A 51 -38.56 3.20 -7.85
CA ARG A 51 -39.55 3.65 -8.84
C ARG A 51 -40.30 4.89 -8.37
N ALA A 52 -40.69 4.95 -7.10
CA ALA A 52 -41.36 6.12 -6.52
C ALA A 52 -40.46 7.36 -6.54
N GLN A 53 -39.16 7.21 -6.26
CA GLN A 53 -38.18 8.29 -6.27
C GLN A 53 -37.84 8.77 -7.68
N MET A 54 -37.68 7.86 -8.65
CA MET A 54 -37.54 8.23 -10.06
C MET A 54 -38.77 8.99 -10.57
N ALA A 55 -39.97 8.57 -10.14
CA ALA A 55 -41.22 9.24 -10.50
C ALA A 55 -41.32 10.65 -9.87
N SER A 56 -40.92 10.81 -8.59
CA SER A 56 -40.94 12.11 -7.92
C SER A 56 -39.99 13.12 -8.57
N LYS A 57 -38.81 12.68 -9.00
CA LYS A 57 -37.85 13.49 -9.76
C LYS A 57 -38.20 13.65 -11.25
N ARG A 58 -39.29 13.02 -11.73
CA ARG A 58 -39.71 12.99 -13.15
C ARG A 58 -38.65 12.42 -14.11
N MET A 59 -37.85 11.48 -13.63
CA MET A 59 -36.78 10.82 -14.38
C MET A 59 -37.05 9.33 -14.63
N TYR A 60 -38.33 8.91 -14.56
CA TYR A 60 -38.68 7.51 -14.76
C TYR A 60 -38.36 7.04 -16.18
N ASP A 61 -37.36 6.17 -16.29
CA ASP A 61 -36.99 5.46 -17.51
C ASP A 61 -36.76 3.99 -17.15
N ARG A 62 -37.42 3.09 -17.87
CA ARG A 62 -37.31 1.63 -17.66
C ARG A 62 -35.91 1.10 -17.93
N THR A 63 -35.15 1.75 -18.82
CA THR A 63 -33.77 1.38 -19.11
C THR A 63 -32.84 1.78 -17.97
N LEU A 64 -32.96 3.02 -17.49
CA LEU A 64 -32.24 3.51 -16.32
C LEU A 64 -32.55 2.70 -15.06
N LEU A 65 -33.82 2.34 -14.83
CA LEU A 65 -34.23 1.50 -13.70
C LEU A 65 -33.53 0.13 -13.68
N LYS A 66 -33.18 -0.43 -14.84
CA LYS A 66 -32.43 -1.70 -14.93
C LYS A 66 -30.95 -1.55 -14.64
N GLN A 67 -30.42 -0.33 -14.73
CA GLN A 67 -29.00 -0.01 -14.57
C GLN A 67 -28.66 0.48 -13.16
N LEU A 68 -29.68 0.81 -12.35
CA LEU A 68 -29.52 1.23 -10.96
C LEU A 68 -29.50 0.02 -10.01
N PRO A 69 -28.74 0.10 -8.90
CA PRO A 69 -28.85 -0.86 -7.81
C PRO A 69 -30.25 -0.84 -7.21
N LYS A 70 -30.64 -1.93 -6.56
CA LYS A 70 -31.98 -2.15 -6.00
C LYS A 70 -31.96 -2.37 -4.49
N ASN A 71 -30.81 -2.17 -3.83
CA ASN A 71 -30.63 -2.42 -2.39
C ASN A 71 -31.14 -3.80 -1.97
N ARG A 72 -30.77 -4.82 -2.75
CA ARG A 72 -31.26 -6.18 -2.52
C ARG A 72 -30.84 -6.72 -1.15
N ILE A 73 -31.76 -7.46 -0.54
CA ILE A 73 -31.59 -8.17 0.72
C ILE A 73 -31.81 -9.66 0.48
N VAL A 74 -30.81 -10.47 0.76
CA VAL A 74 -30.90 -11.93 0.74
C VAL A 74 -30.81 -12.42 2.18
N SER A 75 -31.87 -13.07 2.67
CA SER A 75 -31.91 -13.63 4.02
C SER A 75 -32.05 -15.15 3.96
N VAL A 76 -31.18 -15.84 4.70
CA VAL A 76 -31.21 -17.27 4.89
C VAL A 76 -31.65 -17.56 6.32
N ASN A 77 -32.85 -18.12 6.45
CA ASN A 77 -33.46 -18.41 7.74
C ASN A 77 -33.35 -19.91 8.05
N GLY A 78 -32.77 -20.22 9.20
CA GLY A 78 -32.66 -21.59 9.72
C GLY A 78 -33.83 -21.94 10.62
N TYR A 79 -34.38 -23.15 10.45
CA TYR A 79 -35.51 -23.64 11.23
C TYR A 79 -35.23 -25.02 11.83
N GLU A 80 -35.67 -25.21 13.07
CA GLU A 80 -35.66 -26.49 13.78
C GLU A 80 -37.10 -26.99 14.01
N LYS A 81 -37.31 -28.28 13.82
CA LYS A 81 -38.61 -28.92 14.09
C LYS A 81 -38.77 -29.13 15.60
N ARG A 82 -39.75 -28.48 16.22
CA ARG A 82 -40.05 -28.67 17.66
C ARG A 82 -41.10 -29.77 17.89
N PHE A 83 -42.04 -29.92 16.95
CA PHE A 83 -43.06 -30.96 16.87
C PHE A 83 -43.39 -31.22 15.40
N VAL A 84 -44.14 -32.30 15.09
CA VAL A 84 -44.38 -32.79 13.71
C VAL A 84 -44.77 -31.71 12.69
N PHE A 85 -45.48 -30.65 13.10
CA PHE A 85 -45.93 -29.56 12.21
C PHE A 85 -45.35 -28.18 12.52
N TRP A 86 -44.63 -27.98 13.64
CA TRP A 86 -44.19 -26.64 14.05
C TRP A 86 -42.68 -26.46 13.91
N LYS A 87 -42.31 -25.48 13.09
CA LYS A 87 -40.93 -25.04 12.86
C LYS A 87 -40.67 -23.77 13.66
N ARG A 88 -39.57 -23.74 14.43
CA ARG A 88 -39.08 -22.53 15.10
C ARG A 88 -37.86 -22.01 14.38
N GLN A 89 -37.80 -20.71 14.10
CA GLN A 89 -36.61 -20.09 13.56
C GLN A 89 -35.51 -20.07 14.62
N THR A 90 -34.33 -20.58 14.28
CA THR A 90 -33.18 -20.75 15.19
C THR A 90 -32.04 -19.78 14.89
N GLY A 91 -31.95 -19.28 13.66
CA GLY A 91 -30.96 -18.30 13.25
C GLY A 91 -31.32 -17.65 11.92
N SER A 92 -30.67 -16.53 11.62
CA SER A 92 -30.76 -15.85 10.33
C SER A 92 -29.39 -15.34 9.90
N ALA A 93 -29.05 -15.52 8.62
CA ALA A 93 -27.93 -14.84 7.98
C ALA A 93 -28.48 -13.91 6.90
N ILE A 94 -28.17 -12.62 6.98
CA ILE A 94 -28.74 -11.58 6.11
C ILE A 94 -27.61 -10.87 5.39
N ALA A 95 -27.63 -10.89 4.06
CA ALA A 95 -26.77 -10.08 3.21
C ALA A 95 -27.59 -8.94 2.61
N SER A 96 -27.23 -7.70 2.90
CA SER A 96 -27.94 -6.51 2.43
C SER A 96 -27.00 -5.57 1.70
N VAL A 97 -27.52 -4.87 0.69
CA VAL A 97 -26.79 -3.80 0.00
C VAL A 97 -27.47 -2.46 0.25
N MET A 98 -26.67 -1.41 0.45
CA MET A 98 -27.11 -0.03 0.62
C MET A 98 -26.49 0.87 -0.45
N SER A 99 -27.35 1.58 -1.15
CA SER A 99 -27.01 2.65 -2.08
C SER A 99 -27.91 3.85 -1.85
N ARG A 100 -27.35 5.07 -1.92
CA ARG A 100 -28.12 6.32 -1.86
C ARG A 100 -28.70 6.60 -3.24
N PHE A 101 -29.97 6.25 -3.44
CA PHE A 101 -30.64 6.49 -4.72
C PHE A 101 -30.69 7.96 -5.09
N ASP A 102 -30.73 8.88 -4.12
CA ASP A 102 -30.72 10.32 -4.41
C ASP A 102 -29.44 10.74 -5.13
N ASP A 103 -28.29 10.34 -4.58
CA ASP A 103 -26.96 10.62 -5.13
C ASP A 103 -26.78 9.98 -6.50
N LEU A 104 -27.25 8.73 -6.70
CA LEU A 104 -27.12 8.03 -7.99
C LEU A 104 -28.01 8.58 -9.10
N LEU A 105 -29.14 9.18 -8.72
CA LEU A 105 -30.08 9.81 -9.65
C LEU A 105 -29.67 11.25 -10.00
N GLU A 106 -28.86 11.89 -9.17
CA GLU A 106 -28.35 13.24 -9.40
C GLU A 106 -26.95 13.18 -10.02
N GLU A 107 -26.66 13.98 -11.05
CA GLU A 107 -25.32 14.05 -11.65
C GLU A 107 -24.34 14.89 -10.79
N SER A 108 -24.47 14.81 -9.46
CA SER A 108 -23.85 15.73 -8.50
C SER A 108 -22.43 15.33 -8.06
N GLY A 109 -21.83 14.32 -8.70
CA GLY A 109 -20.50 13.81 -8.38
C GLY A 109 -20.56 12.47 -7.61
N PRO A 110 -19.45 12.04 -6.99
CA PRO A 110 -19.40 10.76 -6.29
C PRO A 110 -20.36 10.72 -5.11
N SER A 111 -21.09 9.61 -4.98
CA SER A 111 -22.05 9.36 -3.90
C SER A 111 -21.37 9.49 -2.55
N ALA A 112 -22.07 10.11 -1.61
CA ALA A 112 -21.58 10.23 -0.25
C ALA A 112 -21.51 8.83 0.40
N PRO A 113 -20.51 8.59 1.28
CA PRO A 113 -20.47 7.36 2.07
C PRO A 113 -21.68 7.28 3.01
N ILE A 114 -22.11 6.06 3.32
CA ILE A 114 -23.22 5.79 4.24
C ILE A 114 -22.82 6.21 5.67
N SER A 115 -23.66 7.04 6.28
CA SER A 115 -23.48 7.55 7.64
C SER A 115 -23.92 6.53 8.71
N LEU A 116 -23.51 6.74 9.97
CA LEU A 116 -23.91 5.87 11.08
C LEU A 116 -25.43 5.87 11.31
N ASN A 117 -26.11 7.01 11.12
CA ASN A 117 -27.55 7.12 11.29
C ASN A 117 -28.29 6.28 10.23
N GLU A 118 -27.92 6.44 8.96
CA GLU A 118 -28.49 5.65 7.85
C GLU A 118 -28.27 4.15 8.06
N LEU A 119 -27.06 3.75 8.47
CA LEU A 119 -26.74 2.37 8.80
C LEU A 119 -27.59 1.85 9.96
N THR A 120 -27.77 2.64 11.02
CA THR A 120 -28.57 2.27 12.19
C THR A 120 -30.05 2.09 11.83
N ASP A 121 -30.60 2.99 11.02
CA ASP A 121 -31.99 2.91 10.58
C ASP A 121 -32.21 1.70 9.67
N HIS A 122 -31.26 1.45 8.75
CA HIS A 122 -31.27 0.25 7.91
C HIS A 122 -31.20 -1.04 8.73
N LEU A 123 -30.30 -1.11 9.72
CA LEU A 123 -30.18 -2.27 10.62
C LEU A 123 -31.47 -2.51 11.41
N ARG A 124 -32.19 -1.47 11.83
CA ARG A 124 -33.51 -1.60 12.49
C ARG A 124 -34.59 -2.13 11.55
N GLU A 125 -34.58 -1.71 10.29
CA GLU A 125 -35.52 -2.17 9.28
C GLU A 125 -35.35 -3.66 8.95
N ILE A 126 -34.10 -4.11 8.83
CA ILE A 126 -33.79 -5.51 8.49
C ILE A 126 -33.65 -6.43 9.70
N ALA A 127 -33.68 -5.88 10.92
CA ALA A 127 -33.55 -6.63 12.15
C ALA A 127 -34.59 -7.76 12.20
N PRO A 128 -34.16 -9.03 12.34
CA PRO A 128 -35.09 -10.12 12.49
C PRO A 128 -35.76 -10.07 13.87
N ASP A 129 -36.66 -11.03 14.14
CA ASP A 129 -37.27 -11.20 15.46
C ASP A 129 -36.18 -11.13 16.55
N PRO A 130 -36.31 -10.25 17.56
CA PRO A 130 -35.31 -10.07 18.61
C PRO A 130 -35.01 -11.35 19.40
N LYS A 131 -35.80 -12.42 19.25
CA LYS A 131 -35.56 -13.74 19.85
C LYS A 131 -34.62 -14.65 19.04
N VAL A 132 -34.29 -14.27 17.80
CA VAL A 132 -33.48 -15.06 16.88
C VAL A 132 -32.11 -14.41 16.75
N ARG A 133 -31.04 -15.19 16.88
CA ARG A 133 -29.69 -14.69 16.62
C ARG A 133 -29.51 -14.46 15.12
N ALA A 134 -29.13 -13.24 14.79
CA ALA A 134 -28.90 -12.77 13.43
C ALA A 134 -27.40 -12.58 13.18
N ILE A 135 -26.98 -12.83 11.95
CA ILE A 135 -25.67 -12.44 11.45
C ILE A 135 -25.92 -11.62 10.19
N VAL A 136 -25.52 -10.36 10.19
CA VAL A 136 -25.91 -9.39 9.18
C VAL A 136 -24.67 -8.78 8.53
N GLY A 137 -24.54 -8.98 7.22
CA GLY A 137 -23.54 -8.33 6.38
C GLY A 137 -24.17 -7.21 5.57
N VAL A 138 -23.70 -5.99 5.77
CA VAL A 138 -24.17 -4.80 5.06
C VAL A 138 -23.08 -4.31 4.12
N CYS A 139 -23.39 -4.29 2.82
CA CYS A 139 -22.52 -3.75 1.79
C CYS A 139 -22.94 -2.34 1.38
N ALA A 140 -22.07 -1.34 1.54
CA ALA A 140 -22.32 0.01 1.03
C ALA A 140 -21.62 0.20 -0.33
N THR A 141 -22.36 0.58 -1.37
CA THR A 141 -21.77 0.76 -2.71
C THR A 141 -20.84 1.97 -2.82
N SER A 142 -21.06 2.99 -1.99
CA SER A 142 -20.21 4.19 -1.85
C SER A 142 -19.26 4.15 -0.66
N GLY A 143 -19.26 3.05 0.09
CA GLY A 143 -18.51 2.89 1.35
C GLY A 143 -19.16 3.53 2.56
N PHE A 144 -18.46 3.50 3.69
CA PHE A 144 -18.94 3.97 4.98
C PHE A 144 -18.11 5.14 5.53
N THR A 145 -18.77 6.04 6.27
CA THR A 145 -18.07 7.07 7.05
C THR A 145 -17.17 6.41 8.10
N GLU A 146 -16.14 7.13 8.55
CA GLU A 146 -15.25 6.63 9.60
C GLU A 146 -15.99 6.38 10.93
N GLU A 147 -16.99 7.22 11.21
CA GLU A 147 -17.90 7.05 12.36
C GLU A 147 -18.68 5.73 12.25
N ALA A 148 -19.27 5.42 11.09
CA ALA A 148 -19.98 4.16 10.88
C ALA A 148 -19.06 2.93 10.99
N ARG A 149 -17.80 3.03 10.51
CA ARG A 149 -16.81 1.95 10.62
C ARG A 149 -16.32 1.70 12.03
N SER A 150 -16.22 2.75 12.85
CA SER A 150 -15.66 2.70 14.20
C SER A 150 -16.72 2.50 15.28
N ALA A 151 -18.00 2.67 14.94
CA ALA A 151 -19.11 2.44 15.84
C ALA A 151 -19.17 0.96 16.27
N ARG A 152 -19.37 0.73 17.57
CA ARG A 152 -19.69 -0.59 18.11
C ARG A 152 -21.16 -0.86 17.90
N HIS A 153 -21.48 -1.91 17.16
CA HIS A 153 -22.86 -2.25 16.82
C HIS A 153 -23.43 -3.19 17.88
N GLU A 154 -23.67 -2.66 19.08
CA GLU A 154 -24.12 -3.43 20.23
C GLU A 154 -25.60 -3.81 20.12
N TYR A 155 -25.88 -4.87 19.36
CA TYR A 155 -27.19 -5.49 19.30
C TYR A 155 -27.13 -6.85 20.01
N PRO A 156 -28.00 -7.09 21.02
CA PRO A 156 -27.86 -8.26 21.89
C PRO A 156 -27.98 -9.61 21.17
N ASN A 157 -28.61 -9.64 19.99
CA ASN A 157 -28.84 -10.85 19.21
C ASN A 157 -28.41 -10.69 17.74
N MET A 158 -27.52 -9.74 17.41
CA MET A 158 -27.10 -9.50 16.04
C MET A 158 -25.60 -9.21 15.95
N ASP A 159 -24.90 -10.01 15.15
CA ASP A 159 -23.52 -9.76 14.77
C ASP A 159 -23.51 -8.99 13.44
N VAL A 160 -22.84 -7.84 13.39
CA VAL A 160 -22.81 -6.97 12.19
C VAL A 160 -21.43 -7.01 11.52
N VAL A 161 -21.42 -7.18 10.20
CA VAL A 161 -20.25 -7.08 9.35
C VAL A 161 -20.52 -6.01 8.28
N LEU A 162 -19.61 -5.06 8.16
CA LEU A 162 -19.67 -4.01 7.15
C LEU A 162 -18.70 -4.35 6.01
N VAL A 163 -19.18 -4.18 4.78
CA VAL A 163 -18.44 -4.51 3.56
C VAL A 163 -18.47 -3.32 2.61
N GLU A 164 -17.32 -2.90 2.12
CA GLU A 164 -17.23 -1.78 1.17
C GLU A 164 -16.26 -2.10 0.03
N PRO A 165 -16.56 -1.68 -1.21
CA PRO A 165 -15.62 -1.82 -2.32
C PRO A 165 -14.43 -0.87 -2.13
N LEU A 166 -13.23 -1.31 -2.51
CA LEU A 166 -12.05 -0.44 -2.53
C LEU A 166 -11.88 0.23 -3.91
N PRO A 167 -11.31 1.46 -3.99
CA PRO A 167 -11.10 2.15 -5.26
C PRO A 167 -10.24 1.38 -6.28
N GLY A 168 -9.27 0.58 -5.81
CA GLY A 168 -8.43 -0.30 -6.64
C GLY A 168 -9.08 -1.64 -7.01
N GLY A 169 -10.34 -1.84 -6.62
CA GLY A 169 -11.05 -3.10 -6.69
C GLY A 169 -10.82 -3.99 -5.46
N GLY A 170 -11.60 -5.07 -5.42
CA GLY A 170 -11.71 -5.92 -4.24
C GLY A 170 -12.49 -5.26 -3.12
N TRP A 171 -12.42 -5.86 -1.93
CA TRP A 171 -13.33 -5.54 -0.85
C TRP A 171 -12.58 -5.30 0.45
N LYS A 172 -13.19 -4.47 1.30
CA LYS A 172 -12.78 -4.25 2.68
C LYS A 172 -13.91 -4.72 3.58
N VAL A 173 -13.56 -5.62 4.50
CA VAL A 173 -14.49 -6.23 5.46
C VAL A 173 -14.11 -5.75 6.86
N THR A 174 -15.03 -5.07 7.52
CA THR A 174 -14.86 -4.54 8.89
C THR A 174 -15.96 -5.08 9.78
N ALA A 175 -15.62 -5.46 11.01
CA ALA A 175 -16.56 -5.97 11.99
C ALA A 175 -16.02 -5.75 13.41
N ASP A 176 -16.90 -5.79 14.40
CA ASP A 176 -16.51 -5.67 15.82
C ASP A 176 -15.54 -6.80 16.21
N GLU A 177 -14.67 -6.54 17.20
CA GLU A 177 -13.63 -7.48 17.65
C GLU A 177 -14.20 -8.82 18.11
N ASN A 178 -15.39 -8.78 18.71
CA ASN A 178 -16.15 -9.90 19.24
C ASN A 178 -16.84 -10.75 18.15
N VAL A 179 -16.89 -10.28 16.90
CA VAL A 179 -17.44 -11.05 15.78
C VAL A 179 -16.46 -12.15 15.36
N PRO A 180 -16.87 -13.44 15.40
CA PRO A 180 -15.98 -14.55 15.05
C PRO A 180 -15.40 -14.46 13.63
N LYS A 181 -14.17 -14.95 13.44
CA LYS A 181 -13.48 -14.91 12.13
C LYS A 181 -14.30 -15.54 11.00
N PHE A 182 -14.96 -16.68 11.23
CA PHE A 182 -15.76 -17.36 10.21
C PHE A 182 -16.96 -16.52 9.74
N VAL A 183 -17.50 -15.64 10.60
CA VAL A 183 -18.59 -14.72 10.23
C VAL A 183 -18.06 -13.66 9.27
N ARG A 184 -16.86 -13.13 9.52
CA ARG A 184 -16.21 -12.17 8.60
C ARG A 184 -15.92 -12.81 7.24
N GLU A 185 -15.40 -14.04 7.25
CA GLU A 185 -15.15 -14.81 6.01
C GLU A 185 -16.45 -15.13 5.25
N MET A 186 -17.56 -15.39 5.95
CA MET A 186 -18.86 -15.64 5.32
C MET A 186 -19.38 -14.44 4.52
N PHE A 187 -19.08 -13.21 4.96
CA PHE A 187 -19.48 -11.97 4.28
C PHE A 187 -18.39 -11.36 3.39
N ASP A 188 -17.26 -12.03 3.23
CA ASP A 188 -16.21 -11.60 2.32
C ASP A 188 -16.53 -12.13 0.91
N PRO A 189 -16.91 -11.27 -0.05
CA PRO A 189 -17.32 -11.73 -1.37
C PRO A 189 -16.12 -12.21 -2.23
N GLU A 190 -14.88 -12.01 -1.78
CA GLU A 190 -13.70 -12.49 -2.50
C GLU A 190 -13.24 -13.86 -2.02
N ASP A 191 -13.05 -14.75 -2.98
CA ASP A 191 -12.31 -15.97 -2.75
C ASP A 191 -10.80 -15.69 -2.56
N ILE A 192 -10.06 -16.72 -2.14
CA ILE A 192 -8.62 -16.59 -1.90
C ILE A 192 -7.88 -16.23 -3.19
N ASP A 193 -8.24 -16.83 -4.33
CA ASP A 193 -7.53 -16.59 -5.60
C ASP A 193 -7.72 -15.15 -6.10
N GLN A 194 -8.92 -14.58 -5.98
CA GLN A 194 -9.21 -13.18 -6.27
C GLN A 194 -8.38 -12.22 -5.41
N LYS A 195 -8.19 -12.54 -4.11
CA LYS A 195 -7.31 -11.78 -3.23
C LYS A 195 -5.85 -11.87 -3.66
N LEU A 196 -5.38 -13.05 -4.06
CA LEU A 196 -4.01 -13.23 -4.59
C LEU A 196 -3.83 -12.46 -5.90
N ASP A 197 -4.81 -12.47 -6.80
CA ASP A 197 -4.80 -11.73 -8.06
C ASP A 197 -4.83 -10.21 -7.83
N ARG A 198 -5.53 -9.75 -6.79
CA ARG A 198 -5.49 -8.35 -6.36
C ARG A 198 -4.08 -7.95 -5.90
N VAL A 199 -3.41 -8.77 -5.09
CA VAL A 199 -2.02 -8.53 -4.72
C VAL A 199 -1.10 -8.53 -5.93
N LYS A 200 -1.30 -9.45 -6.89
CA LYS A 200 -0.53 -9.49 -8.13
C LYS A 200 -0.65 -8.20 -8.94
N ARG A 201 -1.88 -7.70 -9.14
CA ARG A 201 -2.12 -6.42 -9.83
C ARG A 201 -1.44 -5.25 -9.13
N GLU A 202 -1.44 -5.26 -7.80
CA GLU A 202 -0.75 -4.23 -7.03
C GLU A 202 0.77 -4.30 -7.20
N VAL A 203 1.35 -5.51 -7.18
CA VAL A 203 2.78 -5.70 -7.45
C VAL A 203 3.15 -5.24 -8.87
N GLU A 204 2.31 -5.52 -9.86
CA GLU A 204 2.49 -5.04 -11.25
C GLU A 204 2.41 -3.51 -11.33
N ARG A 205 1.45 -2.89 -10.63
CA ARG A 205 1.31 -1.43 -10.52
C ARG A 205 2.56 -0.79 -9.91
N CYS A 206 3.16 -1.44 -8.92
CA CYS A 206 4.39 -1.00 -8.26
C CYS A 206 5.67 -1.53 -8.92
N GLY A 207 5.62 -1.96 -10.19
CA GLY A 207 6.77 -2.54 -10.88
C GLY A 207 8.03 -1.66 -10.91
N THR A 208 7.88 -0.33 -10.86
CA THR A 208 9.01 0.62 -10.78
C THR A 208 9.73 0.56 -9.44
N ASP A 209 9.02 0.28 -8.34
CA ASP A 209 9.59 0.18 -7.00
C ASP A 209 10.40 -1.12 -6.85
N LEU A 210 10.01 -2.19 -7.56
CA LEU A 210 10.79 -3.44 -7.64
C LEU A 210 12.17 -3.25 -8.27
N LEU A 211 12.33 -2.28 -9.18
CA LEU A 211 13.62 -1.97 -9.81
C LEU A 211 14.58 -1.25 -8.85
N THR A 212 14.04 -0.44 -7.93
CA THR A 212 14.83 0.48 -7.10
C THR A 212 15.09 -0.04 -5.68
N GLY A 213 14.11 -0.70 -5.05
CA GLY A 213 14.20 -1.02 -3.62
C GLY A 213 13.34 -2.20 -3.13
N GLY A 214 12.57 -2.83 -4.00
CA GLY A 214 11.67 -3.92 -3.61
C GLY A 214 10.37 -3.44 -2.97
N LEU A 215 9.49 -4.40 -2.70
CA LEU A 215 8.16 -4.19 -2.13
C LEU A 215 7.99 -4.95 -0.83
N ALA A 216 7.74 -4.20 0.24
CA ALA A 216 7.52 -4.76 1.55
C ALA A 216 6.08 -5.28 1.70
N SER A 217 5.93 -6.45 2.32
CA SER A 217 4.63 -7.12 2.48
C SER A 217 3.63 -6.33 3.33
N ASP A 218 4.12 -5.58 4.32
CA ASP A 218 3.35 -4.70 5.19
C ASP A 218 2.73 -3.52 4.41
N ARG A 219 3.52 -2.86 3.57
CA ARG A 219 3.05 -1.78 2.69
C ARG A 219 1.98 -2.28 1.73
N ILE A 220 2.22 -3.41 1.04
CA ILE A 220 1.21 -4.01 0.15
C ILE A 220 -0.05 -4.40 0.92
N ALA A 221 0.07 -4.98 2.12
CA ALA A 221 -1.08 -5.35 2.94
C ALA A 221 -1.93 -4.14 3.31
N LYS A 222 -1.29 -3.00 3.66
CA LYS A 222 -1.96 -1.74 3.95
C LYS A 222 -2.66 -1.15 2.72
N ASP A 223 -1.95 -1.10 1.59
CA ASP A 223 -2.45 -0.50 0.35
C ASP A 223 -3.62 -1.29 -0.25
N VAL A 224 -3.56 -2.62 -0.16
CA VAL A 224 -4.61 -3.52 -0.67
C VAL A 224 -5.72 -3.78 0.36
N GLY A 225 -5.49 -3.48 1.64
CA GLY A 225 -6.42 -3.77 2.72
C GLY A 225 -6.59 -5.26 3.00
N LEU A 226 -5.52 -6.05 2.85
CA LEU A 226 -5.53 -7.51 3.04
C LEU A 226 -4.72 -7.95 4.26
N PRO A 227 -5.07 -9.09 4.90
CA PRO A 227 -4.23 -9.68 5.93
C PRO A 227 -2.83 -10.02 5.41
N ILE A 228 -1.80 -9.71 6.20
CA ILE A 228 -0.39 -9.91 5.82
C ILE A 228 -0.07 -11.37 5.45
N GLU A 229 -0.77 -12.34 6.03
CA GLU A 229 -0.63 -13.76 5.70
C GLU A 229 -1.04 -14.09 4.26
N VAL A 230 -2.10 -13.46 3.77
CA VAL A 230 -2.60 -13.61 2.39
C VAL A 230 -1.62 -12.96 1.42
N VAL A 231 -1.14 -11.77 1.75
CA VAL A 231 -0.11 -11.06 0.95
C VAL A 231 1.17 -11.88 0.88
N ASN A 232 1.67 -12.40 2.01
CA ASN A 232 2.86 -13.24 2.05
C ASN A 232 2.73 -14.48 1.16
N ARG A 233 1.56 -15.12 1.14
CA ARG A 233 1.26 -16.25 0.25
C ARG A 233 1.22 -15.81 -1.22
N ALA A 234 0.67 -14.64 -1.52
CA ALA A 234 0.65 -14.08 -2.87
C ALA A 234 2.06 -13.78 -3.38
N LEU A 235 2.90 -13.14 -2.57
CA LEU A 235 4.29 -12.84 -2.92
C LEU A 235 5.08 -14.13 -3.19
N ASP A 236 4.90 -15.18 -2.38
CA ASP A 236 5.53 -16.48 -2.64
C ASP A 236 5.06 -17.10 -3.96
N ARG A 237 3.77 -16.95 -4.31
CA ARG A 237 3.21 -17.46 -5.57
C ARG A 237 3.77 -16.69 -6.76
N ILE A 238 3.85 -15.36 -6.65
CA ILE A 238 4.39 -14.47 -7.68
C ILE A 238 5.87 -14.77 -7.93
N ALA A 239 6.68 -14.91 -6.88
CA ALA A 239 8.11 -15.25 -7.00
C ALA A 239 8.36 -16.68 -7.48
N LYS A 240 7.38 -17.58 -7.39
CA LYS A 240 7.45 -18.91 -8.03
C LYS A 240 7.12 -18.86 -9.52
N SER A 241 6.25 -17.94 -9.94
CA SER A 241 5.86 -17.78 -11.35
C SER A 241 6.84 -16.96 -12.17
N ASP A 242 7.58 -16.05 -11.55
CA ASP A 242 8.55 -15.17 -12.20
C ASP A 242 9.97 -15.49 -11.70
N PRO A 243 10.89 -15.96 -12.56
CA PRO A 243 12.25 -16.33 -12.17
C PRO A 243 13.13 -15.15 -11.71
N GLU A 244 12.77 -13.92 -12.07
CA GLU A 244 13.48 -12.70 -11.66
C GLU A 244 13.03 -12.20 -10.29
N LEU A 245 11.85 -12.62 -9.82
CA LEU A 245 11.32 -12.16 -8.53
C LEU A 245 11.74 -13.08 -7.39
N ARG A 246 12.15 -12.47 -6.27
CA ARG A 246 12.61 -13.17 -5.07
C ARG A 246 11.90 -12.62 -3.85
N VAL A 247 11.66 -13.50 -2.89
CA VAL A 247 11.12 -13.13 -1.57
C VAL A 247 12.19 -13.40 -0.53
N SER A 248 12.61 -12.37 0.19
CA SER A 248 13.43 -12.50 1.40
C SER A 248 12.59 -12.30 2.66
N LYS A 249 13.01 -12.96 3.74
CA LYS A 249 12.45 -12.78 5.09
C LYS A 249 13.35 -11.81 5.84
N THR A 250 12.84 -10.62 6.11
CA THR A 250 13.51 -9.61 6.94
C THR A 250 13.01 -9.69 8.39
N LYS A 251 13.61 -8.91 9.30
CA LYS A 251 13.10 -8.81 10.69
C LYS A 251 11.68 -8.23 10.76
N GLU A 252 11.28 -7.49 9.74
CA GLU A 252 10.06 -6.68 9.73
C GLU A 252 8.96 -7.29 8.85
N GLY A 253 9.24 -8.39 8.16
CA GLY A 253 8.27 -9.07 7.32
C GLY A 253 8.90 -9.78 6.14
N ARG A 254 8.22 -9.75 5.00
CA ARG A 254 8.73 -10.26 3.73
C ARG A 254 8.96 -9.12 2.75
N LEU A 255 10.00 -9.25 1.95
CA LEU A 255 10.40 -8.28 0.94
C LEU A 255 10.44 -8.99 -0.41
N LEU A 256 9.61 -8.55 -1.34
CA LEU A 256 9.65 -8.96 -2.74
C LEU A 256 10.64 -8.04 -3.47
N TYR A 257 11.62 -8.57 -4.17
CA TYR A 257 12.59 -7.79 -4.94
C TYR A 257 12.92 -8.46 -6.27
N ARG A 258 13.42 -7.68 -7.23
CA ARG A 258 13.95 -8.21 -8.49
C ARG A 258 15.42 -8.57 -8.31
N GLY A 259 15.78 -9.81 -8.65
CA GLY A 259 17.14 -10.34 -8.66
C GLY A 259 17.49 -10.94 -10.03
N ALA A 260 18.69 -11.50 -10.15
CA ALA A 260 19.10 -12.20 -11.36
C ALA A 260 18.33 -13.52 -11.50
N ALA A 261 17.91 -13.83 -12.72
CA ALA A 261 17.23 -15.08 -13.04
C ALA A 261 18.13 -16.27 -12.69
N VAL A 262 17.76 -17.04 -11.66
CA VAL A 262 18.46 -18.29 -11.33
C VAL A 262 17.97 -19.35 -12.28
N VAL A 263 18.85 -19.84 -13.16
CA VAL A 263 18.63 -21.11 -13.86
C VAL A 263 18.51 -22.16 -12.77
N ALA A 264 17.33 -22.79 -12.65
CA ALA A 264 17.01 -23.68 -11.55
C ALA A 264 17.99 -24.88 -11.49
N THR A 265 19.07 -24.72 -10.77
CA THR A 265 19.98 -25.80 -10.39
C THR A 265 19.33 -26.59 -9.26
N GLU A 266 19.23 -27.91 -9.43
CA GLU A 266 18.58 -28.81 -8.48
C GLU A 266 19.14 -28.60 -7.07
N LYS A 267 18.25 -28.23 -6.13
CA LYS A 267 18.59 -27.91 -4.74
C LYS A 267 19.04 -29.17 -4.00
N THR A 268 20.33 -29.47 -4.08
CA THR A 268 20.98 -30.39 -3.15
C THR A 268 21.20 -29.62 -1.84
N SER A 269 20.71 -30.15 -0.72
CA SER A 269 20.74 -29.48 0.59
C SER A 269 22.17 -29.39 1.14
N MET A 270 22.88 -28.31 0.84
CA MET A 270 24.19 -28.01 1.46
C MET A 270 24.02 -27.14 2.72
N SER A 271 24.97 -27.29 3.64
CA SER A 271 25.12 -26.49 4.87
C SER A 271 25.32 -25.00 4.56
N PHE A 272 24.84 -24.11 5.43
CA PHE A 272 24.99 -22.66 5.30
C PHE A 272 26.47 -22.22 5.24
N VAL A 273 27.35 -22.92 5.96
CA VAL A 273 28.80 -22.64 5.98
C VAL A 273 29.46 -23.06 4.66
N ASP A 274 29.06 -24.21 4.11
CA ASP A 274 29.53 -24.67 2.80
C ASP A 274 29.01 -23.76 1.69
N ARG A 275 27.79 -23.22 1.82
CA ARG A 275 27.25 -22.23 0.89
C ARG A 275 28.06 -20.94 0.90
N ILE A 276 28.48 -20.41 2.06
CA ILE A 276 29.35 -19.22 2.10
C ILE A 276 30.72 -19.51 1.48
N LYS A 277 31.30 -20.68 1.76
CA LYS A 277 32.64 -21.02 1.26
C LYS A 277 32.67 -21.35 -0.24
N ASP A 278 31.62 -21.99 -0.73
CA ASP A 278 31.46 -22.33 -2.16
C ASP A 278 31.23 -21.06 -3.00
N MET A 279 30.48 -20.07 -2.48
CA MET A 279 30.29 -18.76 -3.13
C MET A 279 31.64 -18.09 -3.47
N PHE A 280 32.62 -18.10 -2.57
CA PHE A 280 33.92 -17.45 -2.87
C PHE A 280 34.88 -18.25 -3.75
N SER A 281 34.52 -19.46 -4.21
CA SER A 281 35.50 -20.37 -4.82
C SER A 281 35.31 -20.71 -6.29
N ARG A 282 34.18 -20.36 -6.95
CA ARG A 282 33.88 -20.85 -8.31
C ARG A 282 33.13 -19.89 -9.24
N GLU A 283 33.52 -19.99 -10.52
CA GLU A 283 32.85 -19.46 -11.71
C GLU A 283 31.37 -19.90 -11.73
N GLY A 284 30.44 -18.93 -11.76
CA GLY A 284 29.00 -19.16 -11.58
C GLY A 284 28.38 -18.55 -10.30
N ASP A 285 29.19 -18.01 -9.39
CA ASP A 285 28.73 -17.32 -8.17
C ASP A 285 28.11 -15.93 -8.42
N GLU A 286 28.30 -15.35 -9.59
CA GLU A 286 27.83 -13.99 -9.90
C GLU A 286 26.33 -13.83 -9.69
N VAL A 287 25.53 -14.84 -10.06
CA VAL A 287 24.07 -14.82 -9.87
C VAL A 287 23.69 -14.82 -8.39
N ALA A 288 24.38 -15.61 -7.58
CA ALA A 288 24.14 -15.66 -6.14
C ALA A 288 24.54 -14.33 -5.48
N LYS A 289 25.68 -13.75 -5.90
CA LYS A 289 26.16 -12.44 -5.46
C LYS A 289 25.22 -11.30 -5.88
N ILE A 290 24.74 -11.29 -7.13
CA ILE A 290 23.74 -10.31 -7.61
C ILE A 290 22.46 -10.40 -6.78
N ASN A 291 22.00 -11.61 -6.47
CA ASN A 291 20.81 -11.80 -5.65
C ASN A 291 21.02 -11.32 -4.21
N MET A 292 22.16 -11.64 -3.60
CA MET A 292 22.52 -11.18 -2.25
C MET A 292 22.62 -9.64 -2.18
N LEU A 293 23.27 -9.02 -3.16
CA LEU A 293 23.42 -7.57 -3.24
C LEU A 293 22.09 -6.88 -3.53
N SER A 294 21.27 -7.43 -4.44
CA SER A 294 19.92 -6.95 -4.71
C SER A 294 19.02 -7.02 -3.47
N GLU A 295 19.12 -8.10 -2.69
CA GLU A 295 18.41 -8.24 -1.42
C GLU A 295 18.86 -7.16 -0.41
N ARG A 296 20.19 -6.99 -0.24
CA ARG A 296 20.74 -5.98 0.66
C ARG A 296 20.33 -4.57 0.24
N ARG A 297 20.37 -4.26 -1.05
CA ARG A 297 19.92 -2.99 -1.62
C ARG A 297 18.46 -2.73 -1.30
N ALA A 298 17.60 -3.73 -1.51
CA ALA A 298 16.18 -3.64 -1.23
C ALA A 298 15.92 -3.39 0.27
N ALA A 299 16.62 -4.09 1.16
CA ALA A 299 16.52 -3.88 2.60
C ALA A 299 16.97 -2.46 3.02
N LEU A 300 18.05 -1.92 2.44
CA LEU A 300 18.51 -0.55 2.70
C LEU A 300 17.52 0.49 2.19
N ALA A 301 16.95 0.29 1.00
CA ALA A 301 15.93 1.17 0.43
C ALA A 301 14.67 1.21 1.29
N GLN A 302 14.23 0.05 1.80
CA GLN A 302 13.11 -0.03 2.74
C GLN A 302 13.40 0.76 4.03
N ARG A 303 14.59 0.57 4.62
CA ARG A 303 15.00 1.30 5.82
C ARG A 303 15.04 2.81 5.60
N ARG A 304 15.57 3.25 4.45
CA ARG A 304 15.58 4.66 4.07
C ARG A 304 14.17 5.23 3.95
N ASN A 305 13.26 4.52 3.27
CA ASN A 305 11.89 4.99 3.10
C ASN A 305 11.20 5.18 4.46
N ARG A 306 11.45 4.29 5.44
CA ARG A 306 10.95 4.48 6.81
C ARG A 306 11.53 5.71 7.50
N LEU A 307 12.83 5.96 7.35
CA LEU A 307 13.42 7.19 7.89
C LEU A 307 12.74 8.43 7.32
N TYR A 308 12.39 8.45 6.02
CA TYR A 308 11.63 9.57 5.45
C TYR A 308 10.21 9.68 6.01
N GLU A 309 9.51 8.57 6.27
CA GLU A 309 8.21 8.60 6.95
C GLU A 309 8.33 9.13 8.40
N GLU A 310 9.37 8.72 9.12
CA GLU A 310 9.66 9.21 10.47
C GLU A 310 9.97 10.72 10.45
N ILE A 311 10.82 11.19 9.52
CA ILE A 311 11.14 12.61 9.34
C ILE A 311 9.86 13.41 9.09
N ALA A 312 9.00 12.97 8.15
CA ALA A 312 7.74 13.65 7.87
C ALA A 312 6.83 13.74 9.12
N SER A 313 6.81 12.70 9.96
CA SER A 313 6.04 12.72 11.21
C SER A 313 6.62 13.66 12.28
N LEU A 314 7.94 13.87 12.27
CA LEU A 314 8.60 14.85 13.15
C LEU A 314 8.36 16.28 12.66
N GLU A 315 8.41 16.51 11.35
CA GLU A 315 8.10 17.79 10.72
C GLU A 315 6.64 18.21 10.97
N GLU A 316 5.68 17.28 10.90
CA GLU A 316 4.27 17.57 11.24
C GLU A 316 4.11 18.00 12.70
N LYS A 317 4.80 17.31 13.63
CA LYS A 317 4.82 17.68 15.06
C LYS A 317 5.50 19.02 15.29
N GLU A 318 6.59 19.31 14.58
CA GLU A 318 7.25 20.61 14.63
C GLU A 318 6.29 21.72 14.20
N ALA A 319 5.59 21.53 13.09
CA ALA A 319 4.58 22.48 12.59
C ALA A 319 3.44 22.70 13.60
N GLU A 320 2.97 21.64 14.27
CA GLU A 320 1.97 21.73 15.32
C GLU A 320 2.49 22.54 16.53
N LEU A 321 3.70 22.27 17.01
CA LEU A 321 4.31 23.01 18.12
C LEU A 321 4.59 24.47 17.76
N LEU A 322 4.99 24.76 16.53
CA LEU A 322 5.13 26.12 16.00
C LEU A 322 3.78 26.85 16.05
N LYS A 323 2.69 26.21 15.61
CA LYS A 323 1.34 26.78 15.67
C LYS A 323 0.92 27.05 17.11
N GLN A 324 1.11 26.08 18.02
CA GLN A 324 0.84 26.27 19.44
C GLN A 324 1.70 27.40 20.02
N GLY A 325 2.96 27.53 19.60
CA GLY A 325 3.87 28.60 20.00
C GLY A 325 3.37 29.99 19.64
N ARG A 326 2.85 30.15 18.42
CA ARG A 326 2.24 31.40 17.91
C ARG A 326 0.94 31.76 18.65
N GLU A 327 0.13 30.78 19.00
CA GLU A 327 -1.15 31.01 19.71
C GLU A 327 -0.94 31.33 21.21
N ASN A 328 0.15 30.86 21.80
CA ASN A 328 0.43 31.00 23.23
C ASN A 328 1.06 32.35 23.60
N LYS A 329 0.40 33.12 24.48
CA LYS A 329 0.91 34.42 24.97
C LYS A 329 1.87 34.31 26.15
N SER A 330 1.97 33.14 26.80
CA SER A 330 2.81 32.96 27.98
C SER A 330 4.27 32.75 27.59
N ALA A 331 5.16 33.64 28.05
CA ALA A 331 6.60 33.56 27.78
C ALA A 331 7.23 32.26 28.28
N VAL A 332 6.77 31.72 29.41
CA VAL A 332 7.29 30.46 29.97
C VAL A 332 6.90 29.27 29.11
N VAL A 333 5.66 29.23 28.61
CA VAL A 333 5.17 28.18 27.71
C VAL A 333 5.88 28.27 26.36
N ARG A 334 6.05 29.48 25.81
CA ARG A 334 6.80 29.71 24.58
C ARG A 334 8.24 29.19 24.68
N ARG A 335 8.98 29.51 25.75
CA ARG A 335 10.34 28.97 25.95
C ARG A 335 10.38 27.45 26.01
N ARG A 336 9.39 26.81 26.65
CA ARG A 336 9.30 25.34 26.67
C ARG A 336 9.05 24.77 25.26
N LEU A 337 8.15 25.38 24.49
CA LEU A 337 7.86 24.95 23.11
C LEU A 337 9.09 25.14 22.21
N VAL A 338 9.81 26.26 22.35
CA VAL A 338 11.08 26.51 21.65
C VAL A 338 12.10 25.40 21.90
N ALA A 339 12.30 25.00 23.16
CA ALA A 339 13.22 23.92 23.49
C ALA A 339 12.79 22.57 22.88
N GLN A 340 11.48 22.29 22.81
CA GLN A 340 10.95 21.10 22.14
C GLN A 340 11.17 21.14 20.63
N ILE A 341 10.99 22.30 19.99
CA ILE A 341 11.20 22.48 18.55
C ILE A 341 12.68 22.35 18.19
N SER A 342 13.59 22.96 18.95
CA SER A 342 15.04 22.77 18.76
C SER A 342 15.43 21.28 18.85
N GLN A 343 14.85 20.55 19.81
CA GLN A 343 15.10 19.11 19.91
C GLN A 343 14.58 18.35 18.68
N LEU A 344 13.37 18.65 18.19
CA LEU A 344 12.81 18.02 16.99
C LEU A 344 13.66 18.32 15.74
N ARG A 345 14.11 19.57 15.54
CA ARG A 345 14.98 19.95 14.42
C ARG A 345 16.29 19.16 14.42
N LYS A 346 16.88 18.92 15.59
CA LYS A 346 18.08 18.08 15.74
C LYS A 346 17.81 16.63 15.39
N ASP A 347 16.69 16.08 15.87
CA ASP A 347 16.31 14.71 15.56
C ASP A 347 16.05 14.53 14.05
N ILE A 348 15.38 15.50 13.39
CA ILE A 348 15.21 15.55 11.93
C ILE A 348 16.56 15.61 11.22
N ALA A 349 17.48 16.47 11.65
CA ALA A 349 18.81 16.58 11.06
C ALA A 349 19.61 15.27 11.16
N ARG A 350 19.58 14.61 12.32
CA ARG A 350 20.22 13.29 12.53
C ARG A 350 19.63 12.21 11.62
N GLN A 351 18.30 12.17 11.49
CA GLN A 351 17.64 11.23 10.59
C GLN A 351 17.97 11.51 9.12
N ASN A 352 18.04 12.77 8.71
CA ASN A 352 18.46 13.18 7.37
C ASN A 352 19.89 12.73 7.03
N THR A 353 20.84 12.92 7.94
CA THR A 353 22.22 12.43 7.77
C THR A 353 22.25 10.91 7.61
N THR A 354 21.47 10.19 8.41
CA THR A 354 21.36 8.73 8.30
C THR A 354 20.75 8.31 6.96
N ALA A 355 19.71 8.98 6.49
CA ALA A 355 19.08 8.73 5.19
C ALA A 355 20.05 8.97 4.02
N ASN A 356 20.89 10.01 4.11
CA ASN A 356 21.92 10.31 3.12
C ASN A 356 23.01 9.23 3.05
N MET A 357 23.46 8.73 4.20
CA MET A 357 24.39 7.60 4.25
C MET A 357 23.77 6.34 3.61
N LEU A 358 22.51 6.02 3.90
CA LEU A 358 21.83 4.87 3.28
C LEU A 358 21.70 5.05 1.76
N ASN A 359 21.42 6.26 1.26
CA ASN A 359 21.39 6.56 -0.16
C ASN A 359 22.75 6.27 -0.84
N GLN A 360 23.85 6.68 -0.22
CA GLN A 360 25.18 6.40 -0.76
C GLN A 360 25.47 4.90 -0.80
N GLN A 361 25.14 4.15 0.25
CA GLN A 361 25.27 2.68 0.27
C GLN A 361 24.46 2.02 -0.85
N ILE A 362 23.23 2.48 -1.07
CA ILE A 362 22.36 1.98 -2.15
C ILE A 362 22.99 2.24 -3.52
N ASN A 363 23.58 3.42 -3.74
CA ASN A 363 24.23 3.77 -5.00
C ASN A 363 25.44 2.88 -5.27
N ILE A 364 26.30 2.66 -4.27
CA ILE A 364 27.47 1.77 -4.38
C ILE A 364 27.03 0.35 -4.76
N ILE A 365 26.08 -0.23 -4.01
CA ILE A 365 25.58 -1.57 -4.28
C ILE A 365 24.91 -1.65 -5.65
N SER A 366 24.24 -0.60 -6.11
CA SER A 366 23.62 -0.56 -7.44
C SER A 366 24.67 -0.62 -8.55
N THR A 367 25.79 0.09 -8.39
CA THR A 367 26.93 0.00 -9.30
C THR A 367 27.52 -1.41 -9.31
N ASP A 368 27.70 -2.03 -8.15
CA ASP A 368 28.22 -3.41 -8.05
C ASP A 368 27.30 -4.43 -8.72
N VAL A 369 25.99 -4.33 -8.50
CA VAL A 369 24.99 -5.19 -9.15
C VAL A 369 25.02 -5.00 -10.66
N HIS A 370 25.12 -3.76 -11.14
CA HIS A 370 25.21 -3.47 -12.57
C HIS A 370 26.47 -4.07 -13.19
N ASN A 371 27.63 -3.86 -12.58
CA ASN A 371 28.90 -4.43 -13.04
C ASN A 371 28.86 -5.96 -13.10
N LEU A 372 28.35 -6.62 -12.06
CA LEU A 372 28.19 -8.08 -12.05
C LEU A 372 27.21 -8.57 -13.12
N THR A 373 26.17 -7.79 -13.41
CA THR A 373 25.20 -8.13 -14.47
C THR A 373 25.84 -8.03 -15.86
N LEU A 374 26.69 -7.03 -16.10
CA LEU A 374 27.45 -6.90 -17.36
C LEU A 374 28.41 -8.08 -17.55
N ILE A 375 29.09 -8.52 -16.48
CA ILE A 375 29.95 -9.71 -16.50
C ILE A 375 29.14 -10.94 -16.88
N GLN A 376 27.98 -11.13 -16.24
CA GLN A 376 27.10 -12.26 -16.52
C GLN A 376 26.60 -12.30 -17.97
N GLN A 377 26.40 -11.14 -18.60
CA GLN A 377 25.93 -11.02 -19.99
C GLN A 377 27.03 -11.28 -21.03
N GLY A 378 28.29 -11.44 -20.61
CA GLY A 378 29.42 -11.68 -21.51
C GLY A 378 29.78 -10.47 -22.37
N GLU A 379 29.24 -9.29 -22.05
CA GLU A 379 29.68 -8.02 -22.63
C GLU A 379 31.03 -7.65 -22.03
N ALA A 380 32.09 -8.28 -22.56
CA ALA A 380 33.49 -8.03 -22.19
C ALA A 380 33.99 -6.66 -22.70
N ALA A 381 33.19 -5.59 -22.58
CA ALA A 381 33.69 -4.23 -22.67
C ALA A 381 34.53 -3.98 -21.42
N SER A 382 35.85 -3.81 -21.59
CA SER A 382 36.90 -3.66 -20.56
C SER A 382 36.36 -3.57 -19.13
N LEU A 383 36.17 -4.74 -18.51
CA LEU A 383 35.69 -4.81 -17.15
C LEU A 383 36.69 -4.09 -16.24
N PRO A 384 36.22 -3.32 -15.24
CA PRO A 384 37.06 -2.86 -14.14
C PRO A 384 37.87 -4.04 -13.62
N ASN A 385 39.19 -3.90 -13.57
CA ASN A 385 40.06 -4.97 -13.06
C ASN A 385 39.57 -5.37 -11.66
N THR A 386 39.74 -6.62 -11.23
CA THR A 386 39.36 -7.06 -9.86
C THR A 386 39.97 -6.16 -8.78
N GLN A 387 41.11 -5.54 -9.10
CA GLN A 387 41.74 -4.51 -8.31
C GLN A 387 40.88 -3.25 -8.15
N GLU A 388 40.26 -2.74 -9.22
CA GLU A 388 39.36 -1.56 -9.18
C GLU A 388 38.08 -1.83 -8.40
N LEU A 389 37.51 -3.03 -8.51
CA LEU A 389 36.36 -3.43 -7.69
C LEU A 389 36.73 -3.48 -6.20
N THR A 390 37.93 -3.98 -5.89
CA THR A 390 38.43 -4.03 -4.51
C THR A 390 38.74 -2.62 -3.98
N GLU A 391 39.33 -1.76 -4.80
CA GLU A 391 39.58 -0.35 -4.47
C GLU A 391 38.27 0.43 -4.26
N ASN A 392 37.25 0.19 -5.08
CA ASN A 392 35.93 0.80 -4.89
C ASN A 392 35.25 0.31 -3.61
N ALA A 393 35.39 -0.98 -3.28
CA ALA A 393 34.87 -1.53 -2.02
C ALA A 393 35.59 -0.92 -0.80
N VAL A 394 36.93 -0.81 -0.85
CA VAL A 394 37.72 -0.19 0.22
C VAL A 394 37.37 1.30 0.36
N ARG A 395 37.28 2.04 -0.76
CA ARG A 395 36.89 3.45 -0.76
C ARG A 395 35.47 3.63 -0.19
N ALA A 396 34.55 2.73 -0.51
CA ALA A 396 33.21 2.72 0.07
C ALA A 396 33.25 2.48 1.58
N GLU A 397 34.06 1.54 2.07
CA GLU A 397 34.24 1.30 3.51
C GLU A 397 34.87 2.51 4.21
N GLU A 398 35.91 3.11 3.64
CA GLU A 398 36.55 4.32 4.17
C GLU A 398 35.57 5.51 4.22
N MET A 399 34.76 5.71 3.19
CA MET A 399 33.72 6.75 3.17
C MET A 399 32.66 6.49 4.25
N LEU A 400 32.25 5.23 4.45
CA LEU A 400 31.29 4.88 5.49
C LEU A 400 31.86 5.03 6.89
N GLU A 401 33.14 4.69 7.08
CA GLU A 401 33.84 4.90 8.34
C GLU A 401 33.99 6.40 8.63
N THR A 402 34.32 7.19 7.61
CA THR A 402 34.40 8.66 7.73
C THR A 402 33.03 9.25 8.07
N LEU A 403 31.96 8.87 7.38
CA LEU A 403 30.61 9.35 7.68
C LEU A 403 30.10 8.93 9.05
N LYS A 404 30.48 7.72 9.49
CA LYS A 404 30.16 7.26 10.84
C LYS A 404 30.94 8.06 11.88
N ALA A 405 32.23 8.29 11.65
CA ALA A 405 33.06 9.12 12.52
C ALA A 405 32.53 10.56 12.57
N ASP A 406 32.09 11.12 11.43
CA ASP A 406 31.47 12.44 11.36
C ASP A 406 30.13 12.47 12.10
N SER A 407 29.30 11.43 11.95
CA SER A 407 28.04 11.30 12.69
C SER A 407 28.27 11.19 14.20
N ASP A 408 29.26 10.42 14.64
CA ASP A 408 29.62 10.25 16.05
C ASP A 408 30.23 11.55 16.60
N LEU A 409 31.03 12.25 15.79
CA LEU A 409 31.62 13.54 16.12
C LEU A 409 30.54 14.62 16.25
N VAL A 410 29.59 14.70 15.33
CA VAL A 410 28.42 15.59 15.43
C VAL A 410 27.61 15.26 16.68
N SER A 411 27.32 13.99 16.95
CA SER A 411 26.61 13.59 18.17
C SER A 411 27.35 13.95 19.45
N SER A 412 28.70 13.86 19.45
CA SER A 412 29.53 14.20 20.62
C SER A 412 29.67 15.72 20.82
N LEU A 413 29.83 16.49 19.74
CA LEU A 413 29.86 17.95 19.75
C LEU A 413 28.53 18.54 20.19
N GLU A 414 27.41 17.97 19.75
CA GLU A 414 26.08 18.37 20.20
C GLU A 414 25.90 18.20 21.72
N THR A 415 26.54 17.18 22.31
CA THR A 415 26.47 16.93 23.75
C THR A 415 27.35 17.89 24.56
N GLY A 416 28.48 18.34 24.01
CA GLY A 416 29.44 19.22 24.70
C GLY A 416 29.28 20.73 24.45
N VAL A 417 28.78 21.12 23.27
CA VAL A 417 28.63 22.53 22.84
C VAL A 417 27.15 22.98 22.88
N GLY A 418 26.22 22.04 23.02
CA GLY A 418 24.78 22.31 23.07
C GLY A 418 24.42 23.43 24.05
N GLU A 419 24.99 23.42 25.26
CA GLU A 419 24.62 24.38 26.32
C GLU A 419 24.95 25.85 26.00
N ALA A 420 25.94 26.12 25.13
CA ALA A 420 26.33 27.48 24.74
C ALA A 420 25.64 27.98 23.46
N LEU A 421 25.30 27.09 22.52
CA LEU A 421 24.65 27.44 21.25
C LEU A 421 23.11 27.39 21.30
N MET A 422 22.52 26.71 22.29
CA MET A 422 21.06 26.70 22.48
C MET A 422 20.49 28.13 22.52
N GLY A 423 21.19 29.08 23.14
CA GLY A 423 20.71 30.46 23.22
C GLY A 423 20.51 31.16 21.87
N GLY A 424 21.23 30.76 20.81
CA GLY A 424 21.08 31.33 19.47
C GLY A 424 19.89 30.73 18.72
N GLU A 425 19.86 29.40 18.58
CA GLU A 425 18.77 28.69 17.90
C GLU A 425 17.41 28.93 18.58
N GLU A 426 17.38 28.97 19.92
CA GLU A 426 16.15 29.28 20.66
C GLU A 426 15.68 30.72 20.43
N ALA A 427 16.60 31.68 20.25
CA ALA A 427 16.24 33.06 19.94
C ALA A 427 15.65 33.18 18.52
N ASP A 428 16.20 32.44 17.55
CA ASP A 428 15.69 32.38 16.18
C ASP A 428 14.28 31.76 16.14
N ILE A 429 14.07 30.62 16.82
CA ILE A 429 12.73 30.00 16.91
C ILE A 429 11.75 30.93 17.66
N LEU A 430 12.22 31.65 18.68
CA LEU A 430 11.37 32.61 19.40
C LEU A 430 10.96 33.78 18.49
N ALA A 431 11.82 34.21 17.58
CA ALA A 431 11.50 35.18 16.54
C ALA A 431 10.48 34.63 15.53
N GLU A 432 10.56 33.36 15.13
CA GLU A 432 9.57 32.68 14.27
C GLU A 432 8.15 32.64 14.88
N PHE A 433 8.03 32.69 16.20
CA PHE A 433 6.74 32.81 16.89
C PHE A 433 6.14 34.23 16.82
N ASP A 434 6.98 35.25 16.66
CA ASP A 434 6.57 36.66 16.57
C ASP A 434 6.30 37.10 15.14
N GLU A 435 6.73 36.32 14.13
CA GLU A 435 6.31 36.55 12.75
C GLU A 435 4.79 36.42 12.64
N PRO A 436 4.08 37.45 12.13
CA PRO A 436 2.65 37.37 11.93
C PRO A 436 2.38 36.17 11.03
N ALA A 437 1.47 35.29 11.42
CA ALA A 437 1.06 34.17 10.60
C ALA A 437 0.73 34.73 9.22
N VAL A 438 1.65 34.50 8.26
CA VAL A 438 1.43 34.90 6.88
C VAL A 438 0.15 34.20 6.54
N THR A 439 -0.93 34.96 6.42
CA THR A 439 -2.25 34.42 6.14
C THR A 439 -2.05 33.61 4.89
N GLU A 440 -2.02 32.29 5.02
CA GLU A 440 -1.90 31.36 3.91
C GLU A 440 -3.18 31.55 3.11
N GLN A 441 -3.19 32.59 2.29
CA GLN A 441 -4.16 32.80 1.26
C GLN A 441 -3.96 31.62 0.34
N THR A 442 -4.88 30.68 0.50
CA THR A 442 -5.26 29.60 -0.39
C THR A 442 -5.25 30.04 -1.84
N THR A 443 -4.07 30.15 -2.42
CA THR A 443 -3.87 29.80 -3.80
C THR A 443 -3.76 28.29 -3.80
N PRO A 444 -4.67 27.56 -4.47
CA PRO A 444 -4.56 26.11 -4.56
C PRO A 444 -3.27 25.78 -5.29
N SER A 445 -2.22 25.49 -4.52
CA SER A 445 -0.97 24.92 -5.00
C SER A 445 -1.26 23.48 -5.41
N ALA A 446 -1.85 23.33 -6.58
CA ALA A 446 -2.03 22.05 -7.28
C ALA A 446 -0.74 21.61 -8.00
N ALA A 447 0.43 22.11 -7.59
CA ALA A 447 1.70 21.83 -8.25
C ALA A 447 2.86 21.74 -7.23
N SER A 448 2.78 20.81 -6.27
CA SER A 448 3.96 20.34 -5.53
C SER A 448 3.67 19.08 -4.71
N LYS A 449 3.12 18.04 -5.35
CA LYS A 449 3.31 16.64 -4.92
C LYS A 449 4.31 15.93 -5.85
N GLN A 450 5.20 16.70 -6.49
CA GLN A 450 6.50 16.17 -6.83
C GLN A 450 7.27 16.14 -5.52
N ALA A 451 7.44 14.94 -4.98
CA ALA A 451 8.63 14.65 -4.21
C ALA A 451 9.79 15.35 -4.91
N SER A 452 10.54 16.18 -4.19
CA SER A 452 11.90 16.51 -4.55
C SER A 452 12.62 15.16 -4.67
N LYS A 453 12.53 14.55 -5.85
CA LYS A 453 13.54 13.66 -6.37
C LYS A 453 14.82 14.43 -6.08
N PRO A 454 15.71 13.95 -5.17
CA PRO A 454 16.95 14.64 -4.93
C PRO A 454 17.55 14.87 -6.31
N ALA A 455 17.83 16.13 -6.62
CA ALA A 455 18.51 16.50 -7.85
C ALA A 455 19.62 15.47 -8.00
N ALA A 456 19.54 14.66 -9.06
CA ALA A 456 20.65 13.85 -9.47
C ALA A 456 21.78 14.88 -9.60
N ALA A 457 22.70 14.86 -8.64
CA ALA A 457 23.96 15.55 -8.82
C ALA A 457 24.45 15.05 -10.17
N ASP A 458 24.56 15.97 -11.12
CA ASP A 458 25.29 15.77 -12.35
C ASP A 458 26.67 15.25 -11.93
N ALA A 459 26.80 13.94 -11.89
CA ALA A 459 28.05 13.27 -12.13
C ALA A 459 28.26 13.43 -13.64
N SER A 460 28.67 14.64 -14.04
CA SER A 460 29.46 14.83 -15.23
C SER A 460 30.75 14.04 -15.03
N PHE A 461 30.65 12.76 -15.36
CA PHE A 461 31.76 11.88 -15.62
C PHE A 461 32.55 12.55 -16.74
N ALA A 462 33.66 13.21 -16.38
CA ALA A 462 34.63 13.70 -17.33
C ALA A 462 35.21 12.48 -18.06
N MET A 463 34.59 12.14 -19.20
CA MET A 463 35.19 11.22 -20.16
C MET A 463 36.52 11.83 -20.59
N PHE A 464 37.56 11.00 -20.51
CA PHE A 464 38.73 11.12 -21.36
C PHE A 464 38.24 11.19 -22.82
N ASP A 465 38.34 12.36 -23.43
CA ASP A 465 38.44 12.51 -24.88
C ASP A 465 39.79 11.94 -25.30
N ASP A 466 39.86 10.63 -25.49
CA ASP A 466 40.84 10.00 -26.36
C ASP A 466 40.05 9.24 -27.42
N GLU A 467 39.63 10.00 -28.43
CA GLU A 467 38.95 9.55 -29.63
C GLU A 467 39.97 8.77 -30.49
N PRO A 468 39.88 7.43 -30.62
CA PRO A 468 40.77 6.72 -31.53
C PRO A 468 40.36 7.03 -32.97
N GLU A 469 41.27 7.67 -33.71
CA GLU A 469 41.19 7.94 -35.15
C GLU A 469 40.67 6.71 -35.91
N ALA A 470 39.50 6.86 -36.53
CA ALA A 470 38.95 5.84 -37.41
C ALA A 470 39.89 5.61 -38.62
N PRO A 471 40.12 4.35 -39.05
CA PRO A 471 40.94 4.07 -40.22
C PRO A 471 40.30 4.68 -41.48
N LYS A 472 41.07 5.52 -42.17
CA LYS A 472 40.72 6.14 -43.45
C LYS A 472 40.32 5.05 -44.45
N SER A 473 39.07 5.11 -44.90
CA SER A 473 38.54 4.28 -45.97
C SER A 473 39.25 4.61 -47.28
N GLU A 474 39.92 3.61 -47.85
CA GLU A 474 40.48 3.66 -49.20
C GLU A 474 39.38 3.92 -50.24
N GLU A 475 39.64 4.96 -51.01
CA GLU A 475 38.86 5.50 -52.12
C GLU A 475 38.75 4.45 -53.26
N ARG A 476 37.63 3.72 -53.29
CA ARG A 476 37.28 2.85 -54.43
C ARG A 476 36.95 3.70 -55.65
N ARG A 477 37.83 3.67 -56.64
CA ARG A 477 37.61 4.18 -58.00
C ARG A 477 36.33 3.59 -58.62
N PRO A 478 35.49 4.40 -59.29
CA PRO A 478 34.43 3.88 -60.16
C PRO A 478 35.04 3.28 -61.43
N ALA A 479 34.50 2.15 -61.86
CA ALA A 479 34.84 1.49 -63.12
C ALA A 479 34.26 2.27 -64.32
N ASP A 480 35.06 2.35 -65.38
CA ASP A 480 34.69 2.90 -66.69
C ASP A 480 33.50 2.15 -67.31
N PRO A 481 32.60 2.83 -68.03
CA PRO A 481 31.57 2.18 -68.84
C PRO A 481 32.17 1.74 -70.19
N GLU A 482 32.08 0.44 -70.49
CA GLU A 482 32.28 -0.08 -71.85
C GLU A 482 31.21 0.51 -72.80
N ALA A 483 31.67 1.19 -73.85
CA ALA A 483 30.87 1.54 -75.01
C ALA A 483 31.17 0.57 -76.16
N SER A 484 30.13 0.28 -76.93
CA SER A 484 30.12 -0.53 -78.16
C SER A 484 31.00 0.02 -79.28
#